data_AF-A0A7T8KFD2-F1
#
_entry.id   AF-A0A7T8KFD2-F1
#
_cell.length_a   1.000
_cell.length_b   1.000
_cell.length_c   1.000
_cell.angle_alpha   90.00
_cell.angle_beta   90.00
_cell.angle_gamma   90.00
#
_symmetry.space_group_name_H-M   'P 1'
#
loop_
_entity.id
_entity.type
_entity.pdbx_description
1 polymer ?
#
loop_
_entity_poly.entity_id
_entity_poly.type
_entity_poly.pdbx_seq_one_letter_code
_entity_poly.pdbx_strand_id
1 'polypeptide(L)'
;MAQGKYDLSKWKYAELRDTINTSCDIELMGACREEFHRRLKVYHAWKAKNRKKNGNEDSSSPFDENMRAPKSILDEASKLGNAALLQY
;
A
#
# COMPACT_ATOMS: atom_id res chain seq x y z
N MET A 1 1.82 -4.75 -22.55
CA MET A 1 1.54 -4.29 -21.18
C MET A 1 0.83 -2.95 -21.31
N ALA A 2 -0.40 -2.84 -20.82
CA ALA A 2 -1.22 -1.65 -21.04
C ALA A 2 -0.50 -0.42 -20.48
N GLN A 3 -0.05 0.47 -21.37
CA GLN A 3 0.28 1.83 -20.98
C GLN A 3 -1.05 2.44 -20.53
N GLY A 4 -1.26 2.55 -19.23
CA GLY A 4 -2.44 3.19 -18.68
C GLY A 4 -2.59 4.58 -19.33
N LYS A 5 -3.82 4.98 -19.65
CA LYS A 5 -4.12 6.25 -20.35
C LYS A 5 -3.43 7.48 -19.72
N TYR A 6 -3.05 7.39 -18.45
CA TYR A 6 -2.47 8.48 -17.67
C TYR A 6 -1.00 8.18 -17.33
N ASP A 7 -0.07 8.99 -17.84
CA ASP A 7 1.30 9.04 -17.35
C ASP A 7 1.42 10.01 -16.17
N LEU A 8 1.49 9.46 -14.96
CA LEU A 8 1.56 10.21 -13.70
C LEU A 8 2.99 10.27 -13.12
N SER A 9 4.00 9.84 -13.88
CA SER A 9 5.38 9.75 -13.41
C SER A 9 5.94 11.10 -12.91
N LYS A 10 5.48 12.21 -13.49
CA LYS A 10 5.93 13.58 -13.16
C LYS A 10 5.10 14.28 -12.08
N TRP A 11 4.00 13.67 -11.64
CA TRP A 11 3.07 14.31 -10.72
C TRP A 11 3.63 14.40 -9.29
N LYS A 12 3.35 15.51 -8.59
CA LYS A 12 3.75 15.67 -7.19
C LYS A 12 2.84 14.86 -6.28
N TYR A 13 3.37 14.53 -5.10
CA TYR A 13 2.60 13.83 -4.05
C TYR A 13 1.30 14.57 -3.70
N ALA A 14 1.36 15.90 -3.59
CA ALA A 14 0.18 16.72 -3.28
C ALA A 14 -0.91 16.58 -4.35
N GLU A 15 -0.52 16.59 -5.63
CA GLU A 15 -1.45 16.47 -6.76
C GLU A 15 -2.09 15.08 -6.82
N LEU A 16 -1.30 14.01 -6.60
CA LEU A 16 -1.82 12.65 -6.52
C LEU A 16 -2.81 12.49 -5.37
N ARG A 17 -2.48 13.03 -4.20
CA ARG A 17 -3.33 12.96 -3.00
C ARG A 17 -4.62 13.74 -3.19
N ASP A 18 -4.52 14.96 -3.71
CA ASP A 18 -5.69 15.82 -3.93
C ASP A 18 -6.65 15.15 -4.91
N THR A 19 -6.14 14.70 -6.07
CA THR A 19 -6.94 13.99 -7.09
C THR A 19 -7.64 12.75 -6.54
N ILE A 20 -6.99 11.97 -5.68
CA ILE A 20 -7.61 10.78 -5.06
C ILE A 20 -8.78 11.15 -4.14
N ASN A 21 -8.73 12.32 -3.50
CA ASN A 21 -9.72 12.74 -2.50
C ASN A 21 -10.82 13.63 -3.09
N THR A 22 -10.59 14.29 -4.22
CA THR A 22 -11.52 15.27 -4.81
C THR A 22 -12.08 14.86 -6.17
N SER A 23 -11.38 14.02 -6.95
CA SER A 23 -11.85 13.56 -8.25
C SER A 23 -12.90 12.44 -8.11
N CYS A 24 -13.83 12.39 -9.06
CA CYS A 24 -14.79 11.29 -9.22
C CYS A 24 -14.48 10.41 -10.44
N ASP A 25 -13.44 10.73 -11.21
CA ASP A 25 -13.00 9.89 -12.34
C ASP A 25 -12.33 8.63 -11.79
N ILE A 26 -13.05 7.52 -11.89
CA ILE A 26 -12.64 6.21 -11.38
C ILE A 26 -11.36 5.71 -12.07
N GLU A 27 -11.20 5.95 -13.38
CA GLU A 27 -10.01 5.52 -14.13
C GLU A 27 -8.78 6.33 -13.68
N LEU A 28 -8.95 7.66 -13.54
CA LEU A 28 -7.90 8.55 -13.07
C LEU A 28 -7.50 8.25 -11.61
N MET A 29 -8.47 8.05 -10.73
CA MET A 29 -8.21 7.66 -9.34
C MET A 29 -7.47 6.32 -9.26
N GLY A 30 -7.82 5.37 -10.14
CA GLY A 30 -7.11 4.09 -10.28
C GLY A 30 -5.64 4.30 -10.61
N ALA A 31 -5.35 5.07 -11.66
CA ALA A 31 -3.98 5.40 -12.06
C ALA A 31 -3.21 6.13 -10.94
N CYS A 32 -3.84 7.08 -10.23
CA CYS A 32 -3.19 7.78 -9.12
C CYS A 32 -2.82 6.85 -7.96
N ARG A 33 -3.68 5.87 -7.65
CA ARG A 33 -3.41 4.85 -6.61
C ARG A 33 -2.28 3.92 -7.02
N GLU A 34 -2.23 3.50 -8.29
CA GLU A 34 -1.15 2.67 -8.81
C GLU A 34 0.21 3.37 -8.73
N GLU A 35 0.29 4.64 -9.15
CA GLU A 35 1.53 5.42 -9.06
C GLU A 35 2.00 5.61 -7.62
N PHE A 36 1.06 5.85 -6.70
CA PHE A 36 1.35 5.95 -5.27
C PHE A 36 1.96 4.65 -4.72
N HIS A 37 1.36 3.50 -5.04
CA HIS A 37 1.90 2.19 -4.64
C HIS A 37 3.25 1.89 -5.29
N ARG A 38 3.46 2.28 -6.55
CA ARG A 38 4.76 2.12 -7.23
C ARG A 38 5.87 2.85 -6.49
N ARG A 39 5.62 4.10 -6.07
CA ARG A 39 6.57 4.91 -5.28
C ARG A 39 6.84 4.30 -3.91
N LEU A 40 5.80 3.87 -3.20
CA LEU A 40 5.95 3.21 -1.90
C LEU A 40 6.78 1.93 -1.99
N LYS A 41 6.55 1.10 -3.02
CA LYS A 41 7.30 -0.14 -3.22
C LYS A 41 8.80 0.13 -3.35
N VAL A 42 9.19 1.12 -4.16
CA VAL A 42 10.61 1.51 -4.30
C VAL A 42 11.17 2.02 -2.97
N TYR A 43 10.42 2.88 -2.27
CA TYR A 43 10.85 3.39 -0.96
C TYR A 43 11.02 2.28 0.07
N HIS A 44 10.09 1.33 0.17
CA HIS A 44 10.17 0.22 1.10
C HIS A 44 11.32 -0.73 0.76
N ALA A 45 11.52 -1.04 -0.52
CA ALA A 45 12.66 -1.83 -0.98
C ALA A 45 13.99 -1.14 -0.67
N TRP A 46 14.10 0.17 -0.92
CA TRP A 46 15.25 0.97 -0.54
C TRP A 46 15.46 0.96 0.98
N LYS A 47 14.42 1.22 1.78
CA LYS A 47 14.46 1.19 3.24
C LYS A 47 14.87 -0.18 3.77
N ALA A 48 14.41 -1.28 3.16
CA ALA A 48 14.80 -2.66 3.52
C ALA A 48 16.28 -2.92 3.25
N LYS A 49 16.79 -2.49 2.10
CA LYS A 49 18.21 -2.62 1.74
C LYS A 49 19.12 -1.80 2.66
N ASN A 50 18.66 -0.63 3.11
CA ASN A 50 19.46 0.27 3.96
C ASN A 50 19.32 -0.04 5.46
N ARG A 51 18.23 -0.69 5.90
CA ARG A 51 18.05 -1.18 7.28
C ARG A 51 19.17 -2.12 7.73
N LYS A 52 19.61 -3.04 6.86
CA LYS A 52 20.71 -3.97 7.14
C LYS A 52 22.07 -3.30 7.37
N LYS A 53 22.25 -2.07 6.88
CA LYS A 53 23.51 -1.31 6.99
C LYS A 53 23.56 -0.42 8.23
N ASN A 54 22.40 -0.05 8.78
CA ASN A 54 22.30 0.94 9.86
C ASN A 54 21.96 0.34 11.23
N GLY A 55 21.90 -1.00 11.37
CA GLY A 55 21.79 -1.69 12.66
C GLY A 55 20.52 -1.42 13.48
N ASN A 56 19.53 -0.70 12.95
CA ASN A 56 18.31 -0.38 13.68
C ASN A 56 17.30 -1.53 13.54
N GLU A 57 17.17 -2.28 14.63
CA GLU A 57 16.54 -3.60 14.76
C GLU A 57 15.05 -3.57 15.17
N ASP A 58 14.35 -2.45 14.96
CA ASP A 58 12.90 -2.40 15.19
C ASP A 58 12.11 -2.99 14.01
N SER A 59 12.07 -4.32 14.05
CA SER A 59 10.92 -5.21 13.82
C SER A 59 9.77 -4.75 12.92
N SER A 60 9.66 -5.46 11.79
CA SER A 60 8.44 -5.72 11.01
C SER A 60 7.74 -4.50 10.38
N SER A 61 7.89 -4.35 9.05
CA SER A 61 6.90 -3.57 8.29
C SER A 61 5.52 -4.22 8.51
N PRO A 62 4.55 -3.52 9.13
CA PRO A 62 3.21 -4.09 9.36
C PRO A 62 2.45 -4.31 8.05
N PHE A 63 2.95 -3.73 6.96
CA PHE A 63 2.36 -3.82 5.63
C PHE A 63 3.00 -4.94 4.83
N ASP A 64 2.16 -5.92 4.46
CA ASP A 64 2.44 -6.86 3.40
C ASP A 64 2.27 -6.16 2.04
N GLU A 65 3.24 -6.31 1.14
CA GLU A 65 3.32 -5.58 -0.14
C GLU A 65 2.17 -5.90 -1.12
N ASN A 66 1.36 -6.93 -0.84
CA ASN A 66 0.21 -7.34 -1.64
C ASN A 66 -1.14 -7.16 -0.92
N MET A 67 -1.15 -6.63 0.31
CA MET A 67 -2.37 -6.48 1.11
C MET A 67 -2.81 -5.03 1.24
N ARG A 68 -4.12 -4.83 1.14
CA ARG A 68 -4.77 -3.53 1.25
C ARG A 68 -4.83 -3.00 2.70
N ALA A 69 -4.52 -3.86 3.68
CA ALA A 69 -4.58 -3.56 5.10
C ALA A 69 -3.33 -4.11 5.82
N PRO A 70 -2.94 -3.50 6.96
CA PRO A 70 -1.86 -4.01 7.80
C PRO A 70 -2.13 -5.46 8.23
N LYS A 71 -1.05 -6.24 8.38
CA LYS A 71 -1.10 -7.63 8.84
C LYS A 71 -1.85 -7.78 10.16
N SER A 72 -1.74 -6.81 11.06
CA SER A 72 -2.47 -6.81 12.34
C SER A 72 -3.98 -6.84 12.15
N ILE A 73 -4.52 -6.03 11.24
CA ILE A 73 -5.96 -5.97 10.94
C ILE A 73 -6.45 -7.27 10.29
N LEU A 74 -5.62 -7.87 9.43
CA LEU A 74 -5.96 -9.13 8.76
C LEU A 74 -5.89 -10.34 9.71
N ASP A 75 -4.89 -10.38 10.59
CA ASP A 75 -4.76 -11.43 11.62
C ASP A 75 -5.97 -11.40 12.58
N GLU A 76 -6.38 -10.21 12.98
CA GLU A 76 -7.53 -10.00 13.87
C GLU A 76 -8.85 -10.40 13.21
N ALA A 77 -9.04 -10.06 11.93
CA ALA A 77 -10.19 -10.51 11.15
C ALA A 77 -10.24 -12.04 10.99
N SER A 78 -9.08 -12.68 10.80
CA SER A 78 -8.98 -14.14 10.70
C SER A 78 -9.29 -14.86 12.03
N LYS A 79 -8.88 -14.28 13.16
CA LYS A 79 -9.21 -14.83 14.50
C LYS A 79 -10.72 -14.79 14.78
N LEU A 80 -11.39 -13.71 14.43
CA LEU A 80 -12.84 -13.58 14.61
C LEU A 80 -13.62 -14.62 13.80
N GLY A 81 -13.17 -14.94 12.58
CA GLY A 81 -13.80 -15.97 11.75
C GLY A 81 -13.73 -17.39 12.34
N ASN A 82 -12.66 -17.72 13.06
CA ASN A 82 -12.50 -19.04 13.70
C ASN A 82 -13.25 -19.16 15.04
N ALA A 83 -13.39 -18.06 15.78
CA ALA A 83 -14.16 -18.04 17.03
C ALA A 83 -15.67 -18.23 16.82
N ALA A 84 -16.20 -17.77 15.68
CA ALA A 84 -17.62 -17.91 15.34
C ALA A 84 -18.04 -19.36 15.03
N LEU A 85 -17.11 -20.26 14.68
CA LEU A 85 -17.40 -21.67 14.37
C LEU A 85 -17.37 -22.60 15.59
N LEU A 86 -16.96 -22.12 16.77
CA LEU A 86 -16.92 -22.92 18.01
C LEU A 86 -18.12 -22.64 18.94
N GLN A 87 -19.15 -21.94 18.46
CA GLN A 87 -20.39 -21.69 19.21
C GLN A 87 -21.60 -22.48 18.69
N TYR A 88 -21.38 -23.56 17.94
CA TYR A 88 -22.41 -24.54 17.57
C TYR A 88 -21.97 -25.97 17.89
#